data_AF-A0A4Q6AQJ0-F1
#
_entry.id   AF-A0A4Q6AQJ0-F1
#
_cell.length_a   1.000
_cell.length_b   1.000
_cell.length_c   1.000
_cell.angle_alpha   90.00
_cell.angle_beta   90.00
_cell.angle_gamma   90.00
#
_symmetry.space_group_name_H-M   'P 1'
#
loop_
_entity.id
_entity.type
_entity.pdbx_description
1 polymer ?
#
loop_
_entity_poly.entity_id
_entity_poly.type
_entity_poly.pdbx_seq_one_letter_code
_entity_poly.pdbx_strand_id
1 'polypeptide(L)'
;MKLLGALCFVSMLAVSPAQARPSSEPVEITKVFEKLNLSAEQKQQMKVMREEMQKNVEANKVAVAAAREKLDSVLDGESSDESIRSAHSELMKQRNELETQQLEHMLKVRALLTPEQRKTFSSLRPRGKNGNESRGLAPRHK
;
A
#
# COMPACT_ATOMS: atom_id res chain seq x y z
N MET A 1 64.99 6.11 -6.28
CA MET A 1 63.76 6.84 -5.89
C MET A 1 62.65 6.40 -6.83
N LYS A 2 61.48 6.05 -6.28
CA LYS A 2 60.31 5.53 -6.98
C LYS A 2 59.46 6.69 -7.51
N LEU A 3 59.06 6.65 -8.78
CA LEU A 3 57.94 7.40 -9.40
C LEU A 3 57.48 6.53 -10.58
N LEU A 4 56.50 5.64 -10.46
CA LEU A 4 55.05 5.85 -10.32
C LEU A 4 54.45 6.65 -11.50
N GLY A 5 54.29 5.99 -12.65
CA GLY A 5 53.41 6.43 -13.73
C GLY A 5 52.11 5.62 -13.66
N ALA A 6 51.06 6.21 -13.10
CA ALA A 6 49.75 5.58 -12.94
C ALA A 6 49.00 5.54 -14.28
N LEU A 7 48.59 4.34 -14.66
CA LEU A 7 47.72 4.03 -15.78
C LEU A 7 46.29 4.45 -15.42
N CYS A 8 45.73 5.46 -16.09
CA CYS A 8 44.31 5.81 -15.98
C CYS A 8 43.46 4.72 -16.65
N PHE A 9 42.92 3.79 -15.86
CA PHE A 9 41.77 2.97 -16.23
C PHE A 9 40.59 3.38 -15.35
N VAL A 10 39.79 4.32 -15.81
CA VAL A 10 38.46 4.58 -15.23
C VAL A 10 37.55 3.46 -15.71
N SER A 11 37.44 2.42 -14.88
CA SER A 11 36.49 1.33 -15.09
C SER A 11 35.08 1.85 -14.94
N MET A 12 34.35 1.86 -16.06
CA MET A 12 32.92 2.14 -16.13
C MET A 12 32.18 1.02 -15.38
N LEU A 13 31.72 1.29 -14.16
CA LEU A 13 30.84 0.37 -13.43
C LEU A 13 29.46 0.40 -14.09
N ALA A 14 29.17 -0.64 -14.86
CA ALA A 14 27.83 -0.93 -15.35
C ALA A 14 26.90 -1.19 -14.15
N VAL A 15 26.01 -0.24 -13.86
CA VAL A 15 24.87 -0.46 -12.96
C VAL A 15 23.98 -1.52 -13.61
N SER A 16 24.04 -2.73 -13.06
CA SER A 16 23.10 -3.79 -13.40
C SER A 16 21.70 -3.38 -12.91
N PRO A 17 20.65 -3.43 -13.75
CA PRO A 17 19.30 -3.27 -13.26
C PRO A 17 18.99 -4.50 -12.40
N ALA A 18 19.15 -4.32 -11.09
CA ALA A 18 18.61 -5.26 -10.11
C ALA A 18 17.16 -5.50 -10.51
N GLN A 19 16.87 -6.75 -10.87
CA GLN A 19 15.56 -7.22 -11.28
C GLN A 19 14.51 -6.61 -10.36
N ALA A 20 13.70 -5.70 -10.92
CA ALA A 20 12.49 -5.24 -10.28
C ALA A 20 11.66 -6.51 -10.04
N ARG A 21 11.68 -6.99 -8.79
CA ARG A 21 10.78 -8.07 -8.35
C ARG A 21 9.39 -7.64 -8.80
N PRO A 22 8.60 -8.49 -9.45
CA PRO A 22 7.23 -8.13 -9.79
C PRO A 22 6.60 -7.68 -8.48
N SER A 23 6.30 -6.38 -8.38
CA SER A 23 5.45 -5.88 -7.32
C SER A 23 4.28 -6.83 -7.32
N SER A 24 4.00 -7.48 -6.20
CA SER A 24 2.78 -8.26 -6.06
C SER A 24 1.65 -7.31 -6.41
N GLU A 25 1.19 -7.36 -7.66
CA GLU A 25 0.17 -6.42 -8.11
C GLU A 25 -0.98 -6.59 -7.14
N PRO A 26 -1.49 -5.48 -6.57
CA PRO A 26 -2.68 -5.55 -5.74
C PRO A 26 -3.65 -6.43 -6.51
N VAL A 27 -4.08 -7.56 -5.94
CA VAL A 27 -5.00 -8.47 -6.63
C VAL A 27 -6.12 -7.59 -7.11
N GLU A 28 -6.14 -7.42 -8.42
CA GLU A 28 -6.92 -6.37 -9.02
C GLU A 28 -8.36 -6.70 -8.69
N ILE A 29 -9.02 -5.87 -7.88
CA ILE A 29 -10.43 -6.10 -7.51
C ILE A 29 -11.28 -6.21 -8.78
N THR A 30 -10.81 -5.63 -9.89
CA THR A 30 -11.22 -5.89 -11.29
C THR A 30 -11.39 -7.39 -11.62
N LYS A 31 -10.35 -8.21 -11.38
CA LYS A 31 -10.36 -9.66 -11.65
C LYS A 31 -11.33 -10.43 -10.74
N VAL A 32 -11.62 -9.89 -9.55
CA VAL A 32 -12.65 -10.45 -8.66
C VAL A 32 -14.05 -10.17 -9.23
N PHE A 33 -14.29 -8.95 -9.73
CA PHE A 33 -15.59 -8.54 -10.26
C PHE A 33 -15.97 -9.24 -11.57
N GLU A 34 -15.00 -9.56 -12.42
CA GLU A 34 -15.23 -10.34 -13.64
C GLU A 34 -15.86 -11.72 -13.34
N LYS A 35 -15.56 -12.30 -12.18
CA LYS A 35 -16.05 -13.63 -11.77
C LYS A 35 -17.41 -13.62 -11.07
N LEU A 36 -18.00 -12.45 -10.83
CA LEU A 36 -19.26 -12.32 -10.09
C LEU A 36 -20.51 -12.38 -10.98
N ASN A 37 -20.36 -12.49 -12.30
CA ASN A 37 -21.48 -12.52 -13.25
C ASN A 37 -22.49 -11.39 -12.97
N LEU A 38 -22.00 -10.16 -12.81
CA LEU A 38 -22.80 -9.00 -12.45
C LEU A 38 -23.81 -8.64 -13.56
N SER A 39 -25.02 -8.22 -13.18
CA SER A 39 -25.99 -7.64 -14.12
C SER A 39 -25.49 -6.33 -14.74
N ALA A 40 -26.15 -5.85 -15.79
CA ALA A 40 -25.78 -4.57 -16.41
C ALA A 40 -25.90 -3.40 -15.42
N GLU A 41 -26.96 -3.40 -14.62
CA GLU A 41 -27.22 -2.41 -13.58
C GLU A 41 -26.17 -2.49 -12.46
N GLN A 42 -25.85 -3.70 -11.99
CA GLN A 42 -24.81 -3.90 -10.97
C GLN A 42 -23.44 -3.42 -11.46
N LYS A 43 -23.09 -3.67 -12.74
CA LYS A 43 -21.84 -3.20 -13.34
C LYS A 43 -21.76 -1.68 -13.36
N GLN A 44 -22.84 -1.01 -13.73
CA GLN A 44 -22.89 0.45 -13.77
C GLN A 44 -22.72 1.06 -12.38
N GLN A 45 -23.41 0.51 -11.37
CA GLN A 45 -23.27 0.95 -9.99
C GLN A 45 -21.87 0.69 -9.43
N MET A 46 -21.26 -0.46 -9.78
CA MET A 46 -19.90 -0.79 -9.37
C MET A 46 -18.87 0.18 -9.94
N LYS A 47 -19.04 0.63 -11.18
CA LYS A 47 -18.14 1.61 -11.81
C LYS A 47 -18.11 2.92 -11.03
N VAL A 48 -19.29 3.48 -10.73
CA VAL A 48 -19.42 4.73 -9.96
C VAL A 48 -18.77 4.58 -8.58
N MET A 49 -19.06 3.51 -7.86
CA MET A 49 -18.47 3.28 -6.54
C MET A 49 -16.95 3.10 -6.58
N ARG A 50 -16.41 2.52 -7.66
CA ARG A 50 -14.96 2.35 -7.84
C ARG A 50 -14.28 3.69 -8.06
N GLU A 51 -14.87 4.58 -8.86
CA GLU A 51 -14.33 5.92 -9.12
C GLU A 51 -14.32 6.76 -7.83
N GLU A 52 -15.42 6.75 -7.07
CA GLU A 52 -15.49 7.40 -5.75
C GLU A 52 -14.43 6.85 -4.80
N MET A 53 -14.27 5.52 -4.80
CA MET A 53 -13.31 4.85 -3.93
C MET A 53 -11.87 5.21 -4.27
N GLN A 54 -11.52 5.18 -5.56
CA GLN A 54 -10.18 5.55 -6.01
C GLN A 54 -9.83 6.96 -5.56
N LYS A 55 -10.74 7.92 -5.73
CA LYS A 55 -10.51 9.30 -5.30
C LYS A 55 -10.22 9.41 -3.79
N ASN A 56 -11.02 8.74 -2.96
CA ASN A 56 -10.89 8.83 -1.50
C ASN A 56 -9.67 8.07 -0.97
N VAL A 57 -9.41 6.88 -1.51
CA VAL A 57 -8.27 6.04 -1.12
C VAL A 57 -6.95 6.67 -1.52
N GLU A 58 -6.83 7.24 -2.72
CA GLU A 58 -5.57 7.88 -3.14
C GLU A 58 -5.24 9.10 -2.27
N ALA A 59 -6.24 9.93 -1.92
CA ALA A 59 -6.02 11.05 -1.00
C ALA A 59 -5.49 10.59 0.37
N ASN A 60 -6.06 9.53 0.93
CA ASN A 60 -5.61 8.99 2.21
C ASN A 60 -4.28 8.25 2.15
N LYS A 61 -3.95 7.59 1.03
CA LYS A 61 -2.60 7.03 0.83
C LYS A 61 -1.53 8.10 0.89
N VAL A 62 -1.78 9.26 0.27
CA VAL A 62 -0.88 10.42 0.36
C VAL A 62 -0.75 10.89 1.81
N ALA A 63 -1.85 10.98 2.55
CA ALA A 63 -1.82 11.38 3.97
C ALA A 63 -1.04 10.38 4.85
N VAL A 64 -1.19 9.07 4.62
CA VAL A 64 -0.42 8.03 5.33
C VAL A 64 1.07 8.13 4.99
N ALA A 65 1.42 8.37 3.72
CA ALA A 65 2.80 8.55 3.30
C ALA A 65 3.43 9.78 3.97
N ALA A 66 2.75 10.92 3.95
CA ALA A 66 3.21 12.15 4.60
C ALA A 66 3.38 11.98 6.12
N ALA A 67 2.42 11.33 6.79
CA ALA A 67 2.52 11.05 8.22
C ALA A 67 3.67 10.08 8.54
N ARG A 68 4.00 9.17 7.61
CA ARG A 68 5.15 8.27 7.75
C ARG A 68 6.47 9.03 7.61
N GLU A 69 6.61 9.86 6.59
CA GLU A 69 7.80 10.71 6.41
C GLU A 69 8.01 11.64 7.59
N LYS A 70 6.94 12.20 8.15
CA LYS A 70 7.00 13.00 9.39
C LYS A 70 7.52 12.19 10.56
N LEU A 71 7.02 10.96 10.76
CA LEU A 71 7.50 10.09 11.84
C LEU A 71 8.98 9.75 11.67
N ASP A 72 9.40 9.38 10.46
CA ASP A 72 10.79 9.04 10.16
C ASP A 72 11.69 10.28 10.40
N SER A 73 11.25 11.47 9.99
CA SER A 73 11.96 12.74 10.21
C SER A 73 12.15 13.10 11.69
N VAL A 74 11.12 12.93 12.53
CA VAL A 74 11.25 13.23 13.97
C VAL A 74 12.07 12.18 14.72
N LEU A 75 12.13 10.94 14.24
CA LEU A 75 12.95 9.87 14.81
C LEU A 75 14.45 10.05 14.50
N ASP A 76 14.78 10.54 13.30
CA ASP A 76 16.17 10.73 12.87
C ASP A 76 16.81 12.02 13.45
N GLY A 77 16.00 12.94 13.96
CA GLY A 77 16.44 14.20 14.57
C GLY A 77 16.53 14.16 16.11
N GLU A 78 16.85 15.30 16.71
CA GLU A 78 16.89 15.49 18.18
C GLU A 78 15.50 15.81 18.78
N SER A 79 14.44 15.21 18.21
CA SER A 79 13.08 15.49 18.66
C SER A 79 12.82 14.90 20.05
N SER A 80 11.94 15.53 20.82
CA SER A 80 11.49 14.97 22.09
C SER A 80 10.68 13.68 21.91
N ASP A 81 10.72 12.80 22.91
CA ASP A 81 9.85 11.62 22.98
C ASP A 81 8.37 11.95 22.73
N GLU A 82 7.90 13.10 23.23
CA GLU A 82 6.50 13.52 23.06
C GLU A 82 6.18 13.86 21.59
N SER A 83 7.11 14.51 20.90
CA SER A 83 7.00 14.78 19.46
C SER A 83 6.93 13.48 18.65
N ILE A 84 7.72 12.48 19.02
CA ILE A 84 7.72 11.15 18.39
C ILE A 84 6.38 10.44 18.63
N ARG A 85 5.87 10.42 19.88
CA ARG A 85 4.56 9.83 20.20
C ARG A 85 3.42 10.51 19.44
N SER A 86 3.46 11.83 19.33
CA SER A 86 2.48 12.61 18.56
C SER A 86 2.49 12.25 17.07
N ALA A 87 3.67 12.21 16.43
CA ALA A 87 3.80 11.81 15.03
C ALA A 87 3.34 10.36 14.77
N HIS A 88 3.66 9.45 15.71
CA HIS A 88 3.17 8.07 15.64
C HIS A 88 1.63 7.99 15.74
N SER A 89 1.03 8.74 16.67
CA SER A 89 -0.43 8.82 16.82
C SER A 89 -1.10 9.32 15.54
N GLU A 90 -0.54 10.34 14.91
CA GLU A 90 -1.01 10.85 13.62
C GLU A 90 -0.96 9.78 12.53
N LEU A 91 0.17 9.06 12.40
CA LEU A 91 0.29 7.95 11.45
C LEU A 91 -0.76 6.85 11.69
N MET A 92 -1.01 6.48 12.95
CA MET A 92 -2.03 5.48 13.29
C MET A 92 -3.43 5.96 12.92
N LYS A 93 -3.74 7.24 13.19
CA LYS A 93 -5.03 7.85 12.80
C LYS A 93 -5.25 7.74 11.29
N GLN A 94 -4.27 8.12 10.47
CA GLN A 94 -4.41 8.06 9.01
C GLN A 94 -4.56 6.63 8.49
N ARG A 95 -3.85 5.66 9.09
CA ARG A 95 -4.00 4.24 8.75
C ARG A 95 -5.39 3.71 9.07
N ASN A 96 -5.90 4.02 10.25
CA ASN A 96 -7.24 3.60 10.68
C ASN A 96 -8.32 4.20 9.79
N GLU A 97 -8.18 5.46 9.38
CA GLU A 97 -9.10 6.10 8.44
C GLU A 97 -9.09 5.39 7.08
N LEU A 98 -7.91 5.08 6.55
CA LEU A 98 -7.78 4.33 5.30
C LEU A 98 -8.42 2.94 5.38
N GLU A 99 -8.21 2.21 6.49
CA GLU A 99 -8.84 0.90 6.72
C GLU A 99 -10.37 1.00 6.84
N THR A 100 -10.86 2.03 7.53
CA THR A 100 -12.30 2.30 7.68
C THR A 100 -12.94 2.57 6.33
N GLN A 101 -12.33 3.41 5.49
CA GLN A 101 -12.86 3.69 4.15
C GLN A 101 -12.89 2.44 3.26
N GLN A 102 -11.85 1.59 3.34
CA GLN A 102 -11.82 0.30 2.65
C GLN A 102 -12.95 -0.63 3.11
N LEU A 103 -13.22 -0.69 4.40
CA LEU A 103 -14.34 -1.43 4.97
C LEU A 103 -15.68 -0.90 4.45
N GLU A 104 -15.92 0.40 4.53
CA GLU A 104 -17.17 1.03 4.09
C GLU A 104 -17.47 0.77 2.61
N HIS A 105 -16.45 0.90 1.75
CA HIS A 105 -16.62 0.55 0.34
C HIS A 105 -16.93 -0.93 0.14
N MET A 106 -16.26 -1.83 0.87
CA MET A 106 -16.57 -3.26 0.81
C MET A 106 -18.01 -3.54 1.26
N LEU A 107 -18.53 -2.84 2.26
CA LEU A 107 -19.93 -2.95 2.68
C LEU A 107 -20.89 -2.50 1.58
N LYS A 108 -20.60 -1.37 0.90
CA LYS A 108 -21.36 -0.90 -0.27
C LYS A 108 -21.38 -1.93 -1.40
N VAL A 109 -20.21 -2.49 -1.75
CA VAL A 109 -20.11 -3.58 -2.74
C VAL A 109 -20.97 -4.77 -2.32
N ARG A 110 -20.83 -5.23 -1.07
CA ARG A 110 -21.60 -6.38 -0.54
C ARG A 110 -23.12 -6.15 -0.62
N ALA A 111 -23.58 -4.92 -0.42
CA ALA A 111 -24.99 -4.57 -0.50
C ALA A 111 -25.58 -4.78 -1.90
N LEU A 112 -24.80 -4.56 -2.96
CA LEU A 112 -25.24 -4.76 -4.35
C LEU A 112 -25.29 -6.23 -4.80
N LEU A 113 -24.53 -7.10 -4.14
CA LEU A 113 -24.39 -8.50 -4.53
C LEU A 113 -25.54 -9.35 -4.00
N THR A 114 -25.98 -10.34 -4.79
CA THR A 114 -26.87 -11.41 -4.33
C THR A 114 -26.19 -12.29 -3.27
N PRO A 115 -26.93 -13.06 -2.47
CA PRO A 115 -26.34 -14.00 -1.52
C PRO A 115 -25.30 -14.96 -2.14
N GLU A 116 -25.54 -15.43 -3.35
CA GLU A 116 -24.65 -16.32 -4.12
C GLU A 116 -23.39 -15.57 -4.54
N GLN A 117 -23.54 -14.37 -5.09
CA GLN A 117 -22.41 -13.52 -5.49
C GLN A 117 -21.54 -13.14 -4.28
N ARG A 118 -22.13 -12.93 -3.09
CA ARG A 118 -21.38 -12.67 -1.85
C ARG A 118 -20.50 -13.83 -1.43
N LYS A 119 -20.95 -15.08 -1.62
CA LYS A 119 -20.13 -16.28 -1.35
C LYS A 119 -18.90 -16.30 -2.27
N THR A 120 -19.12 -16.07 -3.58
CA THR A 120 -18.03 -15.96 -4.56
C THR A 120 -17.08 -14.83 -4.21
N PHE A 121 -17.59 -13.64 -3.90
CA PHE A 121 -16.80 -12.48 -3.51
C PHE A 121 -15.93 -12.76 -2.27
N SER A 122 -16.49 -13.40 -1.24
CA SER A 122 -15.74 -13.78 -0.04
C SER A 122 -14.62 -14.79 -0.30
N SER A 123 -14.79 -15.67 -1.30
CA SER A 123 -13.79 -16.68 -1.66
C SER A 123 -12.62 -16.11 -2.48
N LEU A 124 -12.89 -15.04 -3.24
CA LEU A 124 -11.92 -14.40 -4.14
C LEU A 124 -11.20 -13.21 -3.50
N ARG A 125 -11.79 -12.61 -2.46
CA ARG A 125 -11.19 -11.45 -1.79
C ARG A 125 -9.87 -11.84 -1.12
N PRO A 126 -8.76 -11.14 -1.42
CA PRO A 126 -7.51 -11.32 -0.70
C PRO A 126 -7.77 -11.09 0.79
N ARG A 127 -7.50 -12.11 1.62
CA ARG A 127 -7.36 -11.88 3.06
C ARG A 127 -6.05 -11.14 3.21
N GLY A 128 -6.09 -9.92 3.74
CA GLY A 128 -4.89 -9.09 3.89
C GLY A 128 -3.77 -9.89 4.56
N LYS A 129 -2.58 -9.89 3.97
CA LYS A 129 -1.37 -10.54 4.52
C LYS A 129 -0.93 -9.93 5.87
N ASN A 130 -1.57 -8.86 6.32
CA ASN A 130 -1.14 -8.04 7.45
C ASN A 130 -1.66 -8.53 8.82
N GLY A 131 -2.30 -9.70 8.90
CA GLY A 131 -2.74 -10.26 10.17
C GLY A 131 -1.61 -10.72 11.10
N ASN A 132 -0.37 -10.88 10.61
CA ASN A 132 0.74 -11.39 11.43
C ASN A 132 2.15 -10.85 11.11
N GLU A 133 2.43 -10.28 9.93
CA GLU A 133 3.85 -10.03 9.54
C GLU A 133 4.34 -8.57 9.67
N SER A 134 3.47 -7.59 9.92
CA SER A 134 3.87 -6.16 9.91
C SER A 134 3.87 -5.47 11.28
N ARG A 135 3.68 -6.20 12.37
CA ARG A 135 3.81 -5.66 13.74
C ARG A 135 5.22 -5.84 14.34
N GLY A 136 6.14 -6.49 13.63
CA GLY A 136 7.53 -6.60 14.06
C GLY A 136 8.38 -5.51 13.44
N LEU A 137 8.85 -4.55 14.24
CA LEU A 137 10.17 -3.98 14.01
C LEU A 137 11.19 -5.12 14.13
N ALA A 138 11.40 -5.87 13.04
CA ALA A 138 12.58 -6.70 12.90
C ALA A 138 13.64 -5.86 12.17
N PRO A 139 14.85 -5.72 12.72
CA PRO A 139 15.89 -4.93 12.09
C PRO A 139 16.28 -5.59 10.77
N ARG A 140 16.33 -4.79 9.70
CA ARG A 140 16.98 -5.21 8.46
C ARG A 140 18.48 -5.21 8.73
N HIS A 141 19.00 -6.31 9.26
CA HIS A 141 20.44 -6.55 9.22
C HIS A 141 20.84 -6.70 7.74
N LYS A 142 21.68 -5.77 7.28
CA LYS A 142 22.56 -5.99 6.14
C LYS A 142 23.88 -6.51 6.68
#